data_AF-A0A1G3MCC2-F1
#
_entry.id   AF-A0A1G3MCC2-F1
#
_cell.length_a   1.000
_cell.length_b   1.000
_cell.length_c   1.000
_cell.angle_alpha   90.00
_cell.angle_beta   90.00
_cell.angle_gamma   90.00
#
_symmetry.space_group_name_H-M   'P 1'
#
loop_
_entity.id
_entity.type
_entity.pdbx_description
1 polymer ?
#
loop_
_entity_poly.entity_id
_entity_poly.type
_entity_poly.pdbx_seq_one_letter_code
_entity_poly.pdbx_strand_id
1 'polypeptide(L)'
;MSASGEGPHVLLADSGLGGLAVCAALERSLRAFPDCRGLRLTYFNAAPEAQQGYNDQPDTPAQAALLDRALSAMEALQPDRIVLACNTLSVLYEHTAHARRGADRATGIVTGILDRGLRLTYFNAAPEAQQGYNDQPDTPAQAALLDRALSAMEALQPDRIVLACNTLSVLYEHTAHARRGADRATGIVTGILEAGLRLFAGALAADPDGALLLLGTRTTIDSGIHRKRLLGLGLAPERIGAISCHGLARAIEAEPSGPEVRRLLEACLDALPALGLRGERLYAGLACTHYGYAGQAITEALRGAAGLPVRILDPNEALAEEVAEEILAASSAAAVSAGGGSPAGGGSPADDRHRADDRHRAGRPGITVRVLSRVALGESSRRAIAGRLDPVSALTARALLSYTCDPDLF
;
A
#
# COMPACT_ATOMS: atom_id res chain seq x y z
N MET A 1 -16.43 -0.20 20.06
CA MET A 1 -16.84 0.78 21.09
C MET A 1 -15.88 0.64 22.25
N SER A 2 -14.92 1.56 22.39
CA SER A 2 -14.00 1.61 23.52
C SER A 2 -14.73 2.16 24.75
N ALA A 3 -14.60 1.48 25.89
CA ALA A 3 -15.16 1.90 27.18
C ALA A 3 -14.26 2.93 27.91
N SER A 4 -13.12 3.30 27.32
CA SER A 4 -12.23 4.35 27.78
C SER A 4 -12.54 5.63 26.99
N GLY A 5 -12.55 6.80 27.63
CA GLY A 5 -12.78 8.10 26.98
C GLY A 5 -11.73 8.51 25.91
N GLU A 6 -10.87 7.58 25.47
CA GLU A 6 -9.92 7.73 24.39
C GLU A 6 -10.55 7.35 23.04
N GLY A 7 -10.17 8.05 21.98
CA GLY A 7 -10.65 7.73 20.63
C GLY A 7 -10.14 6.37 20.12
N PRO A 8 -10.70 5.90 18.97
CA PRO A 8 -10.40 4.57 18.44
C PRO A 8 -8.91 4.36 18.22
N HIS A 9 -8.44 3.13 18.39
CA HIS A 9 -7.03 2.74 18.26
C HIS A 9 -6.84 1.66 17.21
N VAL A 10 -6.16 2.01 16.13
CA VAL A 10 -5.76 1.08 15.07
C VAL A 10 -4.26 0.85 15.16
N LEU A 11 -3.86 -0.42 15.24
CA LEU A 11 -2.46 -0.83 15.24
C LEU A 11 -2.13 -1.46 13.89
N LEU A 12 -1.15 -0.91 13.18
CA LEU A 12 -0.59 -1.44 11.94
C LEU A 12 0.75 -2.12 12.24
N ALA A 13 0.90 -3.38 11.87
CA ALA A 13 2.09 -4.17 12.07
C ALA A 13 2.72 -4.60 10.75
N ASP A 14 4.04 -4.61 10.68
CA ASP A 14 4.81 -5.09 9.54
C ASP A 14 6.02 -5.87 10.09
N SER A 15 6.54 -6.81 9.32
CA SER A 15 7.81 -7.50 9.58
C SER A 15 9.03 -6.58 9.51
N GLY A 16 8.87 -5.32 9.07
CA GLY A 16 9.91 -4.29 9.00
C GLY A 16 9.35 -2.87 9.00
N LEU A 17 9.89 -2.01 8.13
CA LEU A 17 9.50 -0.59 8.00
C LEU A 17 8.68 -0.29 6.72
N GLY A 18 8.45 -1.27 5.86
CA GLY A 18 7.75 -1.10 4.59
C GLY A 18 6.27 -0.74 4.76
N GLY A 19 5.64 -1.21 5.84
CA GLY A 19 4.25 -0.87 6.16
C GLY A 19 4.04 0.60 6.56
N LEU A 20 5.10 1.37 6.80
CA LEU A 20 4.97 2.78 7.19
C LEU A 20 4.35 3.63 6.09
N ALA A 21 4.51 3.28 4.82
CA ALA A 21 3.81 3.97 3.73
C ALA A 21 2.29 3.74 3.82
N VAL A 22 1.85 2.53 4.19
CA VAL A 22 0.44 2.23 4.45
C VAL A 22 -0.06 3.04 5.64
N CYS A 23 0.73 3.15 6.72
CA CYS A 23 0.40 3.97 7.88
C CYS A 23 0.28 5.47 7.52
N ALA A 24 1.22 6.00 6.72
CA ALA A 24 1.20 7.38 6.24
C ALA A 24 0.02 7.68 5.31
N ALA A 25 -0.25 6.79 4.35
CA ALA A 25 -1.38 6.93 3.44
C ALA A 25 -2.72 6.84 4.20
N LEU A 26 -2.85 5.89 5.13
CA LEU A 26 -4.02 5.77 5.99
C LEU A 26 -4.20 7.06 6.80
N GLU A 27 -3.18 7.53 7.50
CA GLU A 27 -3.27 8.75 8.28
C GLU A 27 -3.67 9.96 7.41
N ARG A 28 -3.04 10.14 6.25
CA ARG A 28 -3.35 11.22 5.29
C ARG A 28 -4.82 11.21 4.90
N SER A 29 -5.31 10.04 4.49
CA SER A 29 -6.70 9.85 4.08
C SER A 29 -7.66 10.13 5.23
N LEU A 30 -7.34 9.66 6.44
CA LEU A 30 -8.20 9.83 7.62
C LEU A 30 -8.20 11.27 8.15
N ARG A 31 -7.11 12.01 7.96
CA ARG A 31 -6.99 13.41 8.42
C ARG A 31 -8.02 14.32 7.76
N ALA A 32 -8.46 14.01 6.54
CA ALA A 32 -9.48 14.76 5.82
C ALA A 32 -10.88 14.66 6.46
N PHE A 33 -11.11 13.71 7.37
CA PHE A 33 -12.42 13.47 7.99
C PHE A 33 -12.51 14.08 9.41
N PRO A 34 -13.42 15.03 9.65
CA PRO A 34 -13.59 15.68 10.97
C PRO A 34 -13.89 14.70 12.11
N ASP A 35 -14.53 13.58 11.79
CA ASP A 35 -14.94 12.54 12.74
C ASP A 35 -13.77 11.65 13.20
N CYS A 36 -12.61 11.73 12.55
CA CYS A 36 -11.41 10.97 12.91
C CYS A 36 -10.56 11.64 14.00
N ARG A 37 -11.05 12.74 14.61
CA ARG A 37 -10.38 13.39 15.76
C ARG A 37 -10.31 12.43 16.95
N GLY A 38 -9.14 12.33 17.56
CA GLY A 38 -8.85 11.39 18.64
C GLY A 38 -8.48 9.98 18.20
N LEU A 39 -8.44 9.68 16.89
CA LEU A 39 -7.92 8.39 16.38
C LEU A 39 -6.44 8.25 16.77
N ARG A 40 -6.09 7.08 17.31
CA ARG A 40 -4.72 6.68 17.62
C ARG A 40 -4.26 5.64 16.60
N LEU A 41 -3.16 5.93 15.91
CA LEU A 41 -2.47 5.00 15.04
C LEU A 41 -1.19 4.55 15.73
N THR A 42 -0.97 3.24 15.83
CA THR A 42 0.31 2.66 16.27
C THR A 42 0.89 1.84 15.13
N TYR A 43 2.04 2.24 14.62
CA TYR A 43 2.85 1.36 13.81
C TYR A 43 3.69 0.45 14.72
N PHE A 44 3.66 -0.85 14.49
CA PHE A 44 4.37 -1.87 15.24
C PHE A 44 5.33 -2.60 14.29
N ASN A 45 6.61 -2.28 14.39
CA ASN A 45 7.63 -3.06 13.71
C ASN A 45 7.84 -4.39 14.44
N ALA A 46 7.37 -5.47 13.83
CA ALA A 46 7.43 -6.83 14.36
C ALA A 46 8.72 -7.56 13.96
N ALA A 47 9.73 -6.89 13.42
CA ALA A 47 11.04 -7.48 13.18
C ALA A 47 11.63 -8.06 14.50
N PRO A 48 12.04 -9.35 14.53
CA PRO A 48 12.52 -9.99 15.75
C PRO A 48 13.90 -9.48 16.17
N GLU A 49 14.81 -9.28 15.20
CA GLU A 49 16.19 -8.88 15.43
C GLU A 49 16.67 -7.89 14.36
N ALA A 50 17.72 -7.12 14.65
CA ALA A 50 18.18 -6.05 13.77
C ALA A 50 18.73 -6.56 12.41
N GLN A 51 19.16 -7.83 12.34
CA GLN A 51 19.71 -8.45 11.14
C GLN A 51 19.00 -9.75 10.73
N GLN A 52 17.93 -10.13 11.43
CA GLN A 52 17.16 -11.33 11.13
C GLN A 52 15.68 -10.99 11.14
N GLY A 53 14.98 -11.40 10.08
CA GLY A 53 13.55 -11.24 9.91
C GLY A 53 12.79 -12.55 10.11
N TYR A 54 11.51 -12.53 9.75
CA TYR A 54 10.69 -13.74 9.69
C TYR A 54 11.23 -14.74 8.66
N ASN A 55 11.78 -14.25 7.55
CA ASN A 55 12.28 -15.12 6.48
C ASN A 55 13.57 -15.89 6.86
N ASP A 56 14.22 -15.50 7.96
CA ASP A 56 15.43 -16.16 8.46
C ASP A 56 15.12 -17.25 9.51
N GLN A 57 13.84 -17.42 9.85
CA GLN A 57 13.39 -18.51 10.73
C GLN A 57 13.44 -19.86 9.99
N PRO A 58 13.71 -20.96 10.70
CA PRO A 58 14.00 -22.25 10.06
C PRO A 58 12.82 -22.86 9.29
N ASP A 59 11.59 -22.59 9.71
CA ASP A 59 10.37 -23.14 9.10
C ASP A 59 9.12 -22.28 9.41
N THR A 60 8.02 -22.54 8.70
CA THR A 60 6.73 -21.85 8.89
C THR A 60 6.19 -21.94 10.33
N PRO A 61 6.25 -23.09 11.04
CA PRO A 61 5.88 -23.15 12.45
C PRO A 61 6.67 -22.18 13.34
N ALA A 62 7.99 -22.06 13.16
CA ALA A 62 8.81 -21.10 13.90
C ALA A 62 8.43 -19.64 13.57
N GLN A 63 8.18 -19.34 12.29
CA GLN A 63 7.68 -18.03 11.85
C GLN A 63 6.33 -17.68 12.50
N ALA A 64 5.39 -18.62 12.51
CA ALA A 64 4.07 -18.44 13.11
C ALA A 64 4.15 -18.27 14.63
N ALA A 65 5.00 -19.04 15.32
CA ALA A 65 5.21 -18.92 16.76
C ALA A 65 5.85 -17.58 17.14
N LEU A 66 6.73 -17.03 16.29
CA LEU A 66 7.26 -15.68 16.43
C LEU A 66 6.15 -14.62 16.28
N LEU A 67 5.30 -14.76 15.26
CA LEU A 67 4.17 -13.87 15.05
C LEU A 67 3.14 -13.96 16.20
N ASP A 68 2.90 -15.15 16.76
CA ASP A 68 2.02 -15.33 17.94
C ASP A 68 2.51 -14.50 19.14
N ARG A 69 3.83 -14.39 19.35
CA ARG A 69 4.38 -13.51 20.41
C ARG A 69 4.12 -12.04 20.10
N ALA A 70 4.40 -11.61 18.87
CA ALA A 70 4.15 -10.24 18.43
C ALA A 70 2.66 -9.86 18.53
N LEU A 71 1.75 -10.75 18.10
CA LEU A 71 0.30 -10.55 18.23
C LEU A 71 -0.14 -10.41 19.69
N SER A 72 0.41 -11.24 20.59
CA SER A 72 0.11 -11.13 22.03
C SER A 72 0.52 -9.77 22.60
N ALA A 73 1.69 -9.26 22.20
CA ALA A 73 2.14 -7.92 22.58
C ALA A 73 1.28 -6.80 21.96
N MET A 74 0.85 -6.96 20.71
CA MET A 74 -0.09 -6.03 20.07
C MET A 74 -1.44 -6.00 20.80
N GLU A 75 -1.98 -7.15 21.21
CA GLU A 75 -3.23 -7.23 21.99
C GLU A 75 -3.09 -6.59 23.37
N ALA A 76 -1.92 -6.67 24.01
CA ALA A 76 -1.63 -6.01 25.28
C ALA A 76 -1.68 -4.47 25.19
N LEU A 77 -1.48 -3.90 24.00
CA LEU A 77 -1.69 -2.47 23.74
C LEU A 77 -3.17 -2.09 23.63
N GLN A 78 -4.07 -3.06 23.71
CA GLN A 78 -5.52 -2.93 23.63
C GLN A 78 -6.02 -2.12 22.42
N PRO A 79 -5.52 -2.39 21.18
CA PRO A 79 -6.08 -1.76 20.00
C PRO A 79 -7.51 -2.23 19.77
N ASP A 80 -8.34 -1.36 19.21
CA ASP A 80 -9.66 -1.74 18.69
C ASP A 80 -9.50 -2.66 17.47
N ARG A 81 -8.42 -2.50 16.70
CA ARG A 81 -8.10 -3.30 15.50
C ARG A 81 -6.59 -3.49 15.32
N ILE A 82 -6.17 -4.72 15.02
CA ILE A 82 -4.81 -5.04 14.54
C ILE A 82 -4.86 -5.23 13.02
N VAL A 83 -3.88 -4.63 12.35
CA VAL A 83 -3.71 -4.61 10.90
C VAL A 83 -2.35 -5.21 10.59
N LEU A 84 -2.29 -6.30 9.82
CA LEU A 84 -1.03 -6.81 9.30
C LEU A 84 -0.76 -6.15 7.93
N ALA A 85 0.06 -5.10 7.93
CA ALA A 85 0.33 -4.20 6.81
C ALA A 85 1.45 -4.67 5.87
N CYS A 86 1.77 -5.97 5.88
CA CYS A 86 2.76 -6.54 4.97
C CYS A 86 2.45 -7.97 4.56
N ASN A 87 3.12 -8.41 3.50
CA ASN A 87 2.96 -9.72 2.91
C ASN A 87 3.32 -10.84 3.92
N THR A 88 4.51 -10.78 4.51
CA THR A 88 5.02 -11.86 5.37
C THR A 88 4.13 -12.13 6.57
N LEU A 89 3.76 -11.11 7.35
CA LEU A 89 2.95 -11.32 8.55
C LEU A 89 1.54 -11.81 8.21
N SER A 90 0.93 -11.27 7.15
CA SER A 90 -0.45 -11.63 6.78
C SER A 90 -0.56 -13.07 6.28
N VAL A 91 0.40 -13.60 5.51
CA VAL A 91 0.40 -15.04 5.16
C VAL A 91 0.61 -15.90 6.40
N LEU A 92 1.55 -15.51 7.26
CA LEU A 92 1.85 -16.27 8.48
C LEU A 92 0.68 -16.34 9.45
N TYR A 93 -0.21 -15.33 9.44
CA TYR A 93 -1.36 -15.25 10.32
C TYR A 93 -2.21 -16.52 10.31
N GLU A 94 -2.51 -17.08 9.15
CA GLU A 94 -3.33 -18.30 9.01
C GLU A 94 -2.72 -19.53 9.73
N HIS A 95 -1.41 -19.50 9.97
CA HIS A 95 -0.68 -20.57 10.66
C HIS A 95 -0.57 -20.33 12.17
N THR A 96 -0.99 -19.17 12.69
CA THR A 96 -0.87 -18.80 14.10
C THR A 96 -1.91 -19.46 15.01
N ALA A 97 -1.62 -19.55 16.30
CA ALA A 97 -2.62 -19.93 17.29
C ALA A 97 -3.74 -18.87 17.41
N HIS A 98 -3.44 -17.59 17.16
CA HIS A 98 -4.44 -16.53 17.13
C HIS A 98 -5.53 -16.76 16.07
N ALA A 99 -5.15 -17.10 14.83
CA ALA A 99 -6.11 -17.41 13.76
C ALA A 99 -7.00 -18.61 14.13
N ARG A 100 -6.41 -19.68 14.69
CA ARG A 100 -7.16 -20.86 15.15
C ARG A 100 -8.15 -20.57 16.28
N ARG A 101 -7.88 -19.57 17.11
CA ARG A 101 -8.77 -19.14 18.21
C ARG A 101 -9.94 -18.28 17.71
N GLY A 102 -9.96 -17.88 16.43
CA GLY A 102 -11.00 -17.01 15.87
C GLY A 102 -11.01 -15.64 16.54
N ALA A 103 -9.84 -15.11 16.93
CA ALA A 103 -9.78 -13.80 17.57
C ALA A 103 -10.23 -12.72 16.58
N ASP A 104 -11.46 -12.21 16.73
CA ASP A 104 -12.11 -11.20 15.87
C ASP A 104 -11.33 -9.86 15.70
N ARG A 105 -10.23 -9.69 16.47
CA ARG A 105 -9.39 -8.49 16.53
C ARG A 105 -8.16 -8.53 15.64
N ALA A 106 -7.68 -9.72 15.30
CA ALA A 106 -6.59 -9.94 14.36
C ALA A 106 -7.18 -10.59 13.12
N THR A 107 -7.12 -9.91 11.99
CA THR A 107 -7.48 -10.48 10.72
C THR A 107 -6.30 -10.26 9.79
N GLY A 108 -5.95 -11.23 8.93
CA GLY A 108 -5.03 -11.06 7.78
C GLY A 108 -5.56 -10.08 6.71
N ILE A 109 -6.54 -9.27 7.12
CA ILE A 109 -7.44 -8.39 6.43
C ILE A 109 -7.43 -7.14 7.32
N VAL A 110 -6.95 -6.00 6.83
CA VAL A 110 -7.23 -4.72 7.52
C VAL A 110 -8.76 -4.62 7.64
N THR A 111 -9.35 -4.29 8.78
CA THR A 111 -10.72 -3.75 8.77
C THR A 111 -10.75 -2.54 9.67
N GLY A 112 -10.42 -1.38 9.11
CA GLY A 112 -10.68 -0.11 9.78
C GLY A 112 -12.15 0.22 9.59
N ILE A 113 -12.97 0.16 10.64
CA ILE A 113 -14.32 0.75 10.64
C ILE A 113 -14.15 2.19 11.12
N LEU A 114 -14.32 3.15 10.21
CA LEU A 114 -14.49 4.55 10.58
C LEU A 114 -15.97 4.80 10.82
N ASP A 115 -16.28 5.74 11.70
CA ASP A 115 -17.64 6.11 12.17
C ASP A 115 -18.64 6.58 11.09
N ARG A 116 -18.35 6.34 9.80
CA ARG A 116 -19.28 6.49 8.66
C ARG A 116 -19.48 5.23 7.82
N GLY A 117 -19.09 4.06 8.32
CA GLY A 117 -19.30 2.79 7.60
C GLY A 117 -18.28 2.52 6.48
N LEU A 118 -17.18 3.28 6.40
CA LEU A 118 -16.05 2.89 5.56
C LEU A 118 -15.31 1.72 6.22
N ARG A 119 -15.23 0.59 5.53
CA ARG A 119 -14.42 -0.58 5.89
C ARG A 119 -13.33 -0.80 4.83
N LEU A 120 -12.10 -0.42 5.15
CA LEU A 120 -10.95 -0.68 4.28
C LEU A 120 -10.36 -2.06 4.58
N THR A 121 -10.23 -2.90 3.56
CA THR A 121 -9.59 -4.22 3.62
C THR A 121 -8.35 -4.31 2.75
N TYR A 122 -7.18 -4.49 3.38
CA TYR A 122 -5.97 -4.96 2.70
C TYR A 122 -6.02 -6.47 2.68
N PHE A 123 -6.06 -7.03 1.48
CA PHE A 123 -6.02 -8.46 1.26
C PHE A 123 -4.68 -8.81 0.64
N ASN A 124 -3.87 -9.58 1.35
CA ASN A 124 -2.65 -10.08 0.79
C ASN A 124 -2.94 -11.29 -0.12
N ALA A 125 -2.62 -11.17 -1.40
CA ALA A 125 -2.88 -12.19 -2.39
C ALA A 125 -1.69 -13.15 -2.63
N ALA A 126 -0.60 -13.06 -1.87
CA ALA A 126 0.54 -13.96 -2.02
C ALA A 126 0.15 -15.42 -1.75
N PRO A 127 0.66 -16.38 -2.54
CA PRO A 127 0.33 -17.79 -2.37
C PRO A 127 0.95 -18.39 -1.12
N GLU A 128 2.20 -18.03 -0.82
CA GLU A 128 3.01 -18.59 0.27
C GLU A 128 3.97 -17.52 0.81
N ALA A 129 4.56 -17.76 1.99
CA ALA A 129 5.45 -16.79 2.64
C ALA A 129 6.76 -16.54 1.86
N GLN A 130 7.22 -17.55 1.11
CA GLN A 130 8.50 -17.51 0.37
C GLN A 130 8.33 -17.55 -1.16
N GLN A 131 7.10 -17.63 -1.67
CA GLN A 131 6.82 -17.67 -3.09
C GLN A 131 5.81 -16.60 -3.46
N GLY A 132 6.08 -15.86 -4.52
CA GLY A 132 5.20 -14.86 -5.08
C GLY A 132 4.62 -15.30 -6.43
N TYR A 133 3.92 -14.35 -7.07
CA TYR A 133 3.39 -14.56 -8.42
C TYR A 133 4.49 -14.75 -9.47
N ASN A 134 5.64 -14.11 -9.29
CA ASN A 134 6.77 -14.23 -10.22
C ASN A 134 7.45 -15.62 -10.17
N ASP A 135 7.13 -16.45 -9.17
CA ASP A 135 7.69 -17.81 -9.00
C ASP A 135 6.79 -18.90 -9.61
N GLN A 136 5.60 -18.52 -10.08
CA GLN A 136 4.67 -19.44 -10.74
C GLN A 136 5.14 -19.76 -12.16
N PRO A 137 4.87 -20.98 -12.68
CA PRO A 137 5.47 -21.47 -13.91
C PRO A 137 5.05 -20.71 -15.17
N ASP A 138 3.81 -20.19 -15.19
CA ASP A 138 3.24 -19.49 -16.35
C ASP A 138 2.11 -18.53 -15.97
N THR A 139 1.68 -17.71 -16.94
CA THR A 139 0.58 -16.74 -16.78
C THR A 139 -0.75 -17.40 -16.39
N PRO A 140 -1.18 -18.54 -16.97
CA PRO A 140 -2.37 -19.25 -16.49
C PRO A 140 -2.33 -19.63 -15.00
N ALA A 141 -1.21 -20.15 -14.50
CA ALA A 141 -1.05 -20.47 -13.08
C ALA A 141 -1.13 -19.22 -12.20
N GLN A 142 -0.47 -18.13 -12.61
CA GLN A 142 -0.55 -16.82 -11.94
C GLN A 142 -1.99 -16.29 -11.89
N ALA A 143 -2.72 -16.35 -13.00
CA ALA A 143 -4.10 -15.88 -13.09
C ALA A 143 -5.06 -16.74 -12.26
N ALA A 144 -4.87 -18.06 -12.24
CA ALA A 144 -5.68 -18.97 -11.42
C ALA A 144 -5.48 -18.73 -9.91
N LEU A 145 -4.25 -18.36 -9.50
CA LEU A 145 -3.97 -17.95 -8.13
C LEU A 145 -4.69 -16.63 -7.79
N LEU A 146 -4.61 -15.63 -8.68
CA LEU A 146 -5.32 -14.37 -8.51
C LEU A 146 -6.84 -14.57 -8.49
N ASP A 147 -7.39 -15.47 -9.31
CA ASP A 147 -8.83 -15.81 -9.29
C ASP A 147 -9.27 -16.32 -7.91
N ARG A 148 -8.46 -17.15 -7.23
CA ARG A 148 -8.77 -17.61 -5.87
C ARG A 148 -8.77 -16.46 -4.87
N ALA A 149 -7.78 -15.56 -4.96
CA ALA A 149 -7.70 -14.38 -4.10
C ALA A 149 -8.90 -13.44 -4.33
N LEU A 150 -9.27 -13.17 -5.59
CA LEU A 150 -10.44 -12.36 -5.94
C LEU A 150 -11.74 -12.97 -5.41
N SER A 151 -11.92 -14.29 -5.53
CA SER A 151 -13.11 -14.98 -4.99
C SER A 151 -13.20 -14.85 -3.47
N ALA A 152 -12.05 -14.94 -2.78
CA ALA A 152 -11.97 -14.73 -1.33
C ALA A 152 -12.25 -13.26 -0.95
N MET A 153 -11.76 -12.30 -1.73
CA MET A 153 -12.08 -10.88 -1.55
C MET A 153 -13.58 -10.63 -1.73
N GLU A 154 -14.21 -11.17 -2.78
CA GLU A 154 -15.65 -11.04 -3.04
C GLU A 154 -16.50 -11.62 -1.92
N ALA A 155 -16.08 -12.73 -1.30
CA ALA A 155 -16.76 -13.33 -0.16
C ALA A 155 -16.82 -12.40 1.07
N LEU A 156 -15.90 -11.43 1.16
CA LEU A 156 -15.95 -10.38 2.20
C LEU A 156 -17.01 -9.31 1.92
N GLN A 157 -17.67 -9.36 0.76
CA GLN A 157 -18.64 -8.39 0.27
C GLN A 157 -18.11 -6.94 0.29
N PRO A 158 -16.99 -6.65 -0.41
CA PRO A 158 -16.49 -5.29 -0.54
C PRO A 158 -17.33 -4.51 -1.56
N ASP A 159 -17.50 -3.21 -1.33
CA ASP A 159 -18.06 -2.32 -2.35
C ASP A 159 -17.08 -2.10 -3.52
N ARG A 160 -15.77 -2.17 -3.22
CA ARG A 160 -14.66 -2.00 -4.17
C ARG A 160 -13.46 -2.88 -3.79
N ILE A 161 -12.77 -3.39 -4.80
CA ILE A 161 -11.47 -4.09 -4.72
C ILE A 161 -10.43 -3.22 -5.42
N VAL A 162 -9.32 -2.92 -4.74
CA VAL A 162 -8.22 -2.16 -5.31
C VAL A 162 -6.98 -3.06 -5.46
N LEU A 163 -6.59 -3.34 -6.71
CA LEU A 163 -5.35 -4.04 -7.02
C LEU A 163 -4.17 -3.07 -6.97
N ALA A 164 -3.60 -2.89 -5.78
CA ALA A 164 -2.42 -2.02 -5.59
C ALA A 164 -1.15 -2.56 -6.26
N CYS A 165 -1.06 -3.88 -6.49
CA CYS A 165 0.12 -4.49 -7.09
C CYS A 165 0.11 -4.37 -8.63
N ASN A 166 1.21 -3.84 -9.18
CA ASN A 166 1.40 -3.73 -10.63
C ASN A 166 1.35 -5.09 -11.34
N THR A 167 1.98 -6.12 -10.76
CA THR A 167 1.95 -7.49 -11.29
C THR A 167 0.52 -8.04 -11.30
N LEU A 168 -0.23 -7.88 -10.20
CA LEU A 168 -1.62 -8.35 -10.15
C LEU A 168 -2.53 -7.59 -11.10
N SER A 169 -2.29 -6.28 -11.27
CA SER A 169 -3.08 -5.44 -12.18
C SER A 169 -2.92 -5.84 -13.65
N VAL A 170 -1.72 -6.24 -14.08
CA VAL A 170 -1.54 -6.77 -15.45
C VAL A 170 -2.08 -8.20 -15.57
N LEU A 171 -1.98 -9.01 -14.51
CA LEU A 171 -2.51 -10.37 -14.49
C LEU A 171 -4.04 -10.42 -14.49
N TYR A 172 -4.69 -9.38 -13.96
CA TYR A 172 -6.14 -9.31 -13.86
C TYR A 172 -6.83 -9.56 -15.21
N GLU A 173 -6.30 -9.04 -16.33
CA GLU A 173 -6.86 -9.27 -17.68
C GLU A 173 -6.93 -10.76 -18.07
N HIS A 174 -6.11 -11.61 -17.45
CA HIS A 174 -6.03 -13.04 -17.71
C HIS A 174 -6.90 -13.88 -16.75
N THR A 175 -7.58 -13.26 -15.79
CA THR A 175 -8.42 -13.95 -14.79
C THR A 175 -9.80 -14.33 -15.35
N ALA A 176 -10.42 -15.36 -14.77
CA ALA A 176 -11.82 -15.68 -15.03
C ALA A 176 -12.76 -14.57 -14.55
N HIS A 177 -12.41 -13.82 -13.50
CA HIS A 177 -13.14 -12.62 -13.07
C HIS A 177 -13.24 -11.58 -14.18
N ALA A 178 -12.10 -11.18 -14.76
CA ALA A 178 -12.10 -10.21 -15.86
C ALA A 178 -12.90 -10.69 -17.09
N ARG A 179 -12.84 -12.00 -17.42
CA ARG A 179 -13.61 -12.59 -18.52
C ARG A 179 -15.11 -12.62 -18.29
N ARG A 180 -15.56 -12.77 -17.04
CA ARG A 180 -16.99 -12.80 -16.69
C ARG A 180 -17.66 -11.44 -16.91
N GLY A 181 -16.91 -10.36 -17.08
CA GLY A 181 -17.41 -9.02 -17.43
C GLY A 181 -18.23 -8.34 -16.33
N ALA A 182 -18.56 -9.04 -15.24
CA ALA A 182 -19.27 -8.51 -14.09
C ALA A 182 -18.59 -7.25 -13.53
N ASP A 183 -17.25 -7.28 -13.41
CA ASP A 183 -16.47 -6.15 -12.89
C ASP A 183 -16.44 -4.95 -13.82
N ARG A 184 -16.51 -5.14 -15.15
CA ARG A 184 -16.62 -4.01 -16.11
C ARG A 184 -18.01 -3.37 -16.06
N ALA A 185 -19.03 -4.11 -15.66
CA ALA A 185 -20.39 -3.62 -15.51
C ALA A 185 -20.64 -2.98 -14.14
N THR A 186 -19.97 -3.45 -13.08
CA THR A 186 -20.14 -2.96 -11.70
C THR A 186 -19.04 -2.00 -11.24
N GLY A 187 -17.89 -1.99 -11.92
CA GLY A 187 -16.72 -1.16 -11.60
C GLY A 187 -16.05 -1.52 -10.27
N ILE A 188 -16.22 -2.76 -9.78
CA ILE A 188 -15.76 -3.14 -8.43
C ILE A 188 -14.23 -3.20 -8.35
N VAL A 189 -13.55 -3.66 -9.41
CA VAL A 189 -12.09 -3.82 -9.41
C VAL A 189 -11.40 -2.65 -10.11
N THR A 190 -10.58 -1.89 -9.37
CA THR A 190 -9.68 -0.85 -9.90
C THR A 190 -8.24 -1.26 -9.64
N GLY A 191 -7.32 -1.07 -10.59
CA GLY A 191 -5.91 -1.44 -10.44
C GLY A 191 -4.95 -0.29 -10.67
N ILE A 192 -3.75 -0.40 -10.08
CA ILE A 192 -2.66 0.59 -10.21
C ILE A 192 -2.25 0.84 -11.66
N LEU A 193 -2.52 -0.13 -12.56
CA LEU A 193 -2.24 0.00 -13.98
C LEU A 193 -2.91 1.23 -14.60
N GLU A 194 -4.18 1.51 -14.31
CA GLU A 194 -4.89 2.65 -14.91
C GLU A 194 -4.35 4.00 -14.39
N ALA A 195 -4.12 4.08 -13.07
CA ALA A 195 -3.50 5.25 -12.44
C ALA A 195 -2.11 5.52 -13.05
N GLY A 196 -1.30 4.47 -13.21
CA GLY A 196 0.01 4.55 -13.86
C GLY A 196 -0.08 5.02 -15.31
N LEU A 197 -1.00 4.48 -16.11
CA LEU A 197 -1.18 4.89 -17.51
C LEU A 197 -1.56 6.37 -17.63
N ARG A 198 -2.47 6.87 -16.79
CA ARG A 198 -2.83 8.29 -16.73
C ARG A 198 -1.63 9.16 -16.37
N LEU A 199 -0.90 8.78 -15.33
CA LEU A 199 0.29 9.49 -14.86
C LEU A 199 1.37 9.56 -15.95
N PHE A 200 1.69 8.42 -16.57
CA PHE A 200 2.74 8.33 -17.59
C PHE A 200 2.37 9.06 -18.86
N ALA A 201 1.13 8.90 -19.34
CA ALA A 201 0.66 9.60 -20.54
C ALA A 201 0.58 11.11 -20.30
N GLY A 202 0.09 11.55 -19.15
CA GLY A 202 0.05 12.98 -18.78
C GLY A 202 1.44 13.61 -18.77
N ALA A 203 2.44 12.92 -18.23
CA ALA A 203 3.81 13.41 -18.21
C ALA A 203 4.39 13.56 -19.64
N LEU A 204 4.22 12.56 -20.52
CA LEU A 204 4.72 12.62 -21.90
C LEU A 204 3.94 13.58 -22.80
N ALA A 205 2.67 13.82 -22.51
CA ALA A 205 1.86 14.81 -23.20
C ALA A 205 2.28 16.25 -22.84
N ALA A 206 2.63 16.49 -21.57
CA ALA A 206 3.13 17.78 -21.10
C ALA A 206 4.58 18.06 -21.52
N ASP A 207 5.35 17.03 -21.84
CA ASP A 207 6.77 17.14 -22.20
C ASP A 207 7.06 16.38 -23.51
N PRO A 208 6.96 17.05 -24.68
CA PRO A 208 7.19 16.42 -25.99
C PRO A 208 8.58 15.82 -26.19
N ASP A 209 9.58 16.34 -25.47
CA ASP A 209 10.99 15.90 -25.55
C ASP A 209 11.33 14.84 -24.49
N GLY A 210 10.36 14.44 -23.65
CA GLY A 210 10.54 13.39 -22.67
C GLY A 210 10.50 11.97 -23.27
N ALA A 211 11.27 11.04 -22.71
CA ALA A 211 11.11 9.60 -22.91
C ALA A 211 10.69 8.93 -21.61
N LEU A 212 9.90 7.88 -21.69
CA LEU A 212 9.48 7.06 -20.54
C LEU A 212 10.23 5.73 -20.56
N LEU A 213 10.87 5.41 -19.44
CA LEU A 213 11.38 4.08 -19.14
C LEU A 213 10.55 3.46 -18.01
N LEU A 214 9.85 2.37 -18.32
CA LEU A 214 9.14 1.57 -17.33
C LEU A 214 10.12 0.61 -16.65
N LEU A 215 10.19 0.67 -15.32
CA LEU A 215 10.93 -0.28 -14.51
C LEU A 215 9.93 -1.13 -13.74
N GLY A 216 9.99 -2.45 -13.88
CA GLY A 216 9.05 -3.33 -13.19
C GLY A 216 9.58 -4.74 -12.96
N THR A 217 8.72 -5.58 -12.39
CA THR A 217 9.01 -7.02 -12.27
C THR A 217 8.98 -7.71 -13.62
N ARG A 218 9.53 -8.93 -13.69
CA ARG A 218 9.51 -9.75 -14.91
C ARG A 218 8.09 -9.91 -15.45
N THR A 219 7.14 -10.41 -14.65
CA THR A 219 5.75 -10.58 -15.10
C THR A 219 5.12 -9.26 -15.53
N THR A 220 5.40 -8.15 -14.84
CA THR A 220 4.84 -6.84 -15.20
C THR A 220 5.30 -6.37 -16.57
N ILE A 221 6.61 -6.44 -16.84
CA ILE A 221 7.20 -5.95 -18.09
C ILE A 221 6.95 -6.92 -19.24
N ASP A 222 7.17 -8.22 -19.02
CA ASP A 222 7.02 -9.27 -20.04
C ASP A 222 5.55 -9.40 -20.50
N SER A 223 4.57 -8.98 -19.68
CA SER A 223 3.16 -8.90 -20.10
C SER A 223 2.94 -7.99 -21.31
N GLY A 224 3.80 -6.98 -21.50
CA GLY A 224 3.65 -5.96 -22.54
C GLY A 224 2.42 -5.05 -22.39
N ILE A 225 1.59 -5.22 -21.36
CA ILE A 225 0.29 -4.53 -21.23
C ILE A 225 0.47 -3.01 -21.10
N HIS A 226 1.39 -2.55 -20.24
CA HIS A 226 1.69 -1.12 -20.09
C HIS A 226 2.07 -0.49 -21.43
N ARG A 227 3.05 -1.08 -22.12
CA ARG A 227 3.53 -0.58 -23.42
C ARG A 227 2.39 -0.58 -24.45
N LYS A 228 1.67 -1.68 -24.58
CA LYS A 228 0.52 -1.80 -25.52
C LYS A 228 -0.51 -0.71 -25.28
N ARG A 229 -0.89 -0.46 -24.02
CA ARG A 229 -1.91 0.54 -23.67
C ARG A 229 -1.42 1.97 -23.87
N LEU A 230 -0.17 2.28 -23.53
CA LEU A 230 0.44 3.59 -23.80
C LEU A 230 0.52 3.91 -25.31
N LEU A 231 0.87 2.91 -26.13
CA LEU A 231 0.84 3.05 -27.59
C LEU A 231 -0.59 3.27 -28.11
N GLY A 232 -1.58 2.60 -27.51
CA GLY A 232 -2.99 2.80 -27.82
C GLY A 232 -3.51 4.21 -27.51
N LEU A 233 -2.83 4.95 -26.62
CA LEU A 233 -3.08 6.36 -26.34
C LEU A 233 -2.38 7.32 -27.33
N GLY A 234 -1.70 6.79 -28.36
CA GLY A 234 -1.05 7.58 -29.40
C GLY A 234 0.38 8.04 -29.08
N LEU A 235 1.00 7.53 -28.01
CA LEU A 235 2.38 7.84 -27.69
C LEU A 235 3.35 7.14 -28.65
N ALA A 236 4.40 7.86 -29.06
CA ALA A 236 5.38 7.36 -30.03
C ALA A 236 6.19 6.17 -29.46
N PRO A 237 6.34 5.05 -30.21
CA PRO A 237 7.08 3.87 -29.74
C PRO A 237 8.52 4.15 -29.30
N GLU A 238 9.20 5.08 -29.94
CA GLU A 238 10.60 5.45 -29.68
C GLU A 238 10.77 6.22 -28.37
N ARG A 239 9.66 6.67 -27.77
CA ARG A 239 9.63 7.37 -26.49
C ARG A 239 9.28 6.46 -25.32
N ILE A 240 9.02 5.16 -25.55
CA ILE A 240 8.57 4.22 -24.51
C ILE A 240 9.46 2.97 -24.48
N GLY A 241 10.21 2.83 -23.40
CA GLY A 241 11.05 1.67 -23.10
C GLY A 241 10.58 0.95 -21.85
N ALA A 242 11.00 -0.30 -21.70
CA ALA A 242 10.67 -1.10 -20.53
C ALA A 242 11.82 -2.05 -20.19
N ILE A 243 12.20 -2.11 -18.91
CA ILE A 243 13.23 -3.01 -18.39
C ILE A 243 12.68 -3.74 -17.17
N SER A 244 12.82 -5.06 -17.16
CA SER A 244 12.56 -5.86 -15.98
C SER A 244 13.78 -5.86 -15.06
N CYS A 245 13.58 -5.50 -13.79
CA CYS A 245 14.61 -5.56 -12.76
C CYS A 245 14.25 -6.69 -11.78
N HIS A 246 14.49 -7.93 -12.20
CA HIS A 246 14.20 -9.11 -11.40
C HIS A 246 15.02 -9.12 -10.10
N GLY A 247 14.44 -9.59 -9.00
CA GLY A 247 15.06 -9.59 -7.67
C GLY A 247 15.09 -8.22 -6.97
N LEU A 248 14.93 -7.11 -7.69
CA LEU A 248 15.02 -5.76 -7.11
C LEU A 248 13.99 -5.52 -6.01
N ALA A 249 12.75 -6.00 -6.17
CA ALA A 249 11.72 -5.86 -5.13
C ALA A 249 12.14 -6.51 -3.81
N ARG A 250 12.68 -7.74 -3.87
CA ARG A 250 13.20 -8.46 -2.70
C ARG A 250 14.41 -7.76 -2.08
N ALA A 251 15.33 -7.24 -2.89
CA ALA A 251 16.47 -6.48 -2.39
C ALA A 251 16.04 -5.19 -1.69
N ILE A 252 15.01 -4.52 -2.21
CA ILE A 252 14.42 -3.34 -1.59
C ILE A 252 13.73 -3.69 -0.27
N GLU A 253 12.98 -4.79 -0.21
CA GLU A 253 12.36 -5.27 1.04
C GLU A 253 13.41 -5.55 2.13
N ALA A 254 14.55 -6.14 1.74
CA ALA A 254 15.64 -6.44 2.67
C ALA A 254 16.38 -5.15 3.13
N GLU A 255 16.85 -4.33 2.18
CA GLU A 255 17.55 -3.09 2.49
C GLU A 255 17.40 -2.07 1.34
N PRO A 256 16.44 -1.11 1.42
CA PRO A 256 16.12 -0.19 0.31
C PRO A 256 17.28 0.66 -0.21
N SER A 257 18.33 0.86 0.59
CA SER A 257 19.54 1.63 0.24
C SER A 257 20.81 0.79 0.24
N GLY A 258 20.65 -0.53 0.32
CA GLY A 258 21.72 -1.50 0.41
C GLY A 258 22.52 -1.63 -0.90
N PRO A 259 23.72 -2.22 -0.83
CA PRO A 259 24.57 -2.42 -2.01
C PRO A 259 23.92 -3.32 -3.07
N GLU A 260 23.10 -4.30 -2.64
CA GLU A 260 22.41 -5.22 -3.55
C GLU A 260 21.40 -4.51 -4.45
N VAL A 261 20.70 -3.50 -3.94
CA VAL A 261 19.79 -2.66 -4.76
C VAL A 261 20.57 -1.98 -5.88
N ARG A 262 21.75 -1.42 -5.60
CA ARG A 262 22.58 -0.76 -6.62
C ARG A 262 23.09 -1.75 -7.66
N ARG A 263 23.61 -2.89 -7.21
CA ARG A 263 24.10 -3.96 -8.09
C ARG A 263 23.01 -4.46 -9.06
N LEU A 264 21.79 -4.65 -8.57
CA LEU A 264 20.65 -5.08 -9.39
C LEU A 264 20.19 -3.99 -10.36
N LEU A 265 20.22 -2.73 -9.95
CA LEU A 265 19.91 -1.59 -10.83
C LEU A 265 20.93 -1.47 -11.96
N GLU A 266 22.22 -1.52 -11.66
CA GLU A 266 23.29 -1.52 -12.66
C GLU A 266 23.08 -2.65 -13.68
N ALA A 267 22.90 -3.88 -13.18
CA ALA A 267 22.70 -5.05 -14.03
C ALA A 267 21.45 -4.97 -14.92
N CYS A 268 20.32 -4.45 -14.42
CA CYS A 268 19.13 -4.32 -15.27
C CYS A 268 19.25 -3.16 -16.27
N LEU A 269 19.96 -2.08 -15.92
CA LEU A 269 20.14 -0.92 -16.79
C LEU A 269 21.16 -1.12 -17.91
N ASP A 270 21.95 -2.20 -17.91
CA ASP A 270 22.77 -2.60 -19.06
C ASP A 270 21.94 -2.78 -20.35
N ALA A 271 20.64 -3.08 -20.22
CA ALA A 271 19.71 -3.19 -21.34
C ALA A 271 19.27 -1.82 -21.93
N LEU A 272 19.52 -0.71 -21.23
CA LEU A 272 19.01 0.61 -21.59
C LEU A 272 19.44 1.08 -22.99
N PRO A 273 20.73 0.96 -23.42
CA PRO A 273 21.14 1.42 -24.74
C PRO A 273 20.41 0.69 -25.88
N ALA A 274 20.10 -0.60 -25.69
CA ALA A 274 19.42 -1.42 -26.69
C ALA A 274 17.97 -0.98 -26.95
N LEU A 275 17.36 -0.22 -26.03
CA LEU A 275 16.00 0.30 -26.21
C LEU A 275 15.92 1.44 -27.22
N GLY A 276 17.04 2.10 -27.54
CA GLY A 276 17.09 3.18 -28.53
C GLY A 276 16.14 4.35 -28.21
N LEU A 277 15.92 4.64 -26.92
CA LEU A 277 14.98 5.67 -26.49
C LEU A 277 15.40 7.06 -26.98
N ARG A 278 14.42 7.82 -27.46
CA ARG A 278 14.62 9.20 -27.95
C ARG A 278 13.95 10.21 -27.03
N GLY A 279 14.75 11.12 -26.49
CA GLY A 279 14.30 12.23 -25.66
C GLY A 279 15.48 12.93 -24.99
N GLU A 280 15.25 14.16 -24.52
CA GLU A 280 16.22 14.97 -23.78
C GLU A 280 16.07 14.84 -22.26
N ARG A 281 14.97 14.22 -21.81
CA ARG A 281 14.68 13.92 -20.39
C ARG A 281 14.13 12.51 -20.27
N LEU A 282 14.51 11.82 -19.20
CA LEU A 282 14.00 10.50 -18.88
C LEU A 282 12.99 10.55 -17.72
N TYR A 283 11.81 10.03 -17.96
CA TYR A 283 10.82 9.72 -16.94
C TYR A 283 10.95 8.25 -16.56
N ALA A 284 11.18 7.96 -15.29
CA ALA A 284 11.24 6.60 -14.78
C ALA A 284 9.87 6.21 -14.19
N GLY A 285 9.09 5.44 -14.94
CA GLY A 285 7.80 4.91 -14.49
C GLY A 285 7.99 3.69 -13.59
N LEU A 286 7.58 3.80 -12.32
CA LEU A 286 7.76 2.72 -11.33
C LEU A 286 6.62 1.71 -11.40
N ALA A 287 6.75 0.70 -12.27
CA ALA A 287 5.78 -0.38 -12.45
C ALA A 287 5.95 -1.52 -11.42
N CYS A 288 6.25 -1.18 -10.17
CA CYS A 288 6.32 -2.09 -9.02
C CYS A 288 6.07 -1.30 -7.74
N THR A 289 5.23 -1.82 -6.84
CA THR A 289 4.88 -1.15 -5.57
C THR A 289 6.10 -0.86 -4.70
N HIS A 290 7.13 -1.70 -4.78
CA HIS A 290 8.35 -1.56 -3.98
C HIS A 290 9.30 -0.46 -4.47
N TYR A 291 9.25 -0.09 -5.75
CA TYR A 291 10.32 0.73 -6.33
C TYR A 291 10.34 2.17 -5.82
N GLY A 292 9.22 2.69 -5.30
CA GLY A 292 9.18 4.00 -4.61
C GLY A 292 10.18 4.08 -3.45
N TYR A 293 10.43 2.96 -2.77
CA TYR A 293 11.45 2.88 -1.71
C TYR A 293 12.90 2.90 -2.20
N ALA A 294 13.14 2.82 -3.51
CA ALA A 294 14.47 2.96 -4.10
C ALA A 294 14.56 4.16 -5.05
N GLY A 295 13.60 5.10 -5.03
CA GLY A 295 13.51 6.19 -6.01
C GLY A 295 14.80 7.01 -6.18
N GLN A 296 15.53 7.26 -5.08
CA GLN A 296 16.83 7.95 -5.14
C GLN A 296 17.89 7.11 -5.86
N ALA A 297 18.08 5.85 -5.46
CA ALA A 297 19.04 4.94 -6.08
C ALA A 297 18.72 4.69 -7.56
N ILE A 298 17.43 4.56 -7.90
CA ILE A 298 16.95 4.47 -9.28
C ILE A 298 17.30 5.73 -10.07
N THR A 299 17.07 6.91 -9.49
CA THR A 299 17.39 8.19 -10.14
C THR A 299 18.88 8.33 -10.40
N GLU A 300 19.72 8.00 -9.41
CA GLU A 300 21.18 8.05 -9.52
C GLU A 300 21.69 7.07 -10.58
N ALA A 301 21.23 5.81 -10.54
CA ALA A 301 21.62 4.78 -11.51
C ALA A 301 21.21 5.16 -12.95
N LEU A 302 20.00 5.67 -13.14
CA LEU A 302 19.52 6.11 -14.45
C LEU A 302 20.26 7.33 -14.97
N ARG A 303 20.60 8.31 -14.10
CA ARG A 303 21.41 9.46 -14.52
C ARG A 303 22.79 9.01 -14.97
N GLY A 304 23.40 8.07 -14.26
CA GLY A 304 24.68 7.48 -14.63
C GLY A 304 24.62 6.72 -15.97
N ALA A 305 23.59 5.89 -16.17
CA ALA A 305 23.46 5.07 -17.36
C ALA A 305 22.99 5.84 -18.61
N ALA A 306 22.06 6.78 -18.46
CA ALA A 306 21.46 7.52 -19.57
C ALA A 306 22.18 8.84 -19.90
N GLY A 307 22.85 9.46 -18.92
CA GLY A 307 23.41 10.81 -19.06
C GLY A 307 22.35 11.91 -19.19
N LEU A 308 21.09 11.63 -18.88
CA LEU A 308 19.95 12.55 -19.01
C LEU A 308 19.42 12.99 -17.65
N PRO A 309 18.73 14.15 -17.56
CA PRO A 309 17.88 14.47 -16.42
C PRO A 309 16.82 13.40 -16.22
N VAL A 310 16.67 12.92 -14.98
CA VAL A 310 15.71 11.88 -14.60
C VAL A 310 14.66 12.43 -13.64
N ARG A 311 13.38 12.11 -13.90
CA ARG A 311 12.24 12.32 -12.99
C ARG A 311 11.50 11.01 -12.73
N ILE A 312 11.23 10.70 -11.48
CA ILE A 312 10.42 9.54 -11.08
C ILE A 312 8.94 9.84 -11.30
N LEU A 313 8.21 8.85 -11.83
CA LEU A 313 6.75 8.80 -11.85
C LEU A 313 6.32 7.56 -11.06
N ASP A 314 5.75 7.75 -9.86
CA ASP A 314 5.29 6.68 -8.98
C ASP A 314 3.76 6.53 -9.03
N PRO A 315 3.22 5.45 -9.65
CA PRO A 315 1.79 5.17 -9.68
C PRO A 315 1.15 4.90 -8.31
N ASN A 316 1.94 4.57 -7.28
CA ASN A 316 1.39 4.27 -5.96
C ASN A 316 0.69 5.49 -5.36
N GLU A 317 1.30 6.67 -5.49
CA GLU A 317 0.76 7.94 -5.00
C GLU A 317 -0.52 8.31 -5.75
N ALA A 318 -0.48 8.22 -7.09
CA ALA A 318 -1.62 8.50 -7.96
C ALA A 318 -2.81 7.59 -7.64
N LEU A 319 -2.59 6.28 -7.47
CA LEU A 319 -3.65 5.35 -7.09
C LEU A 319 -4.24 5.70 -5.71
N ALA A 320 -3.40 6.01 -4.73
CA ALA A 320 -3.86 6.34 -3.39
C ALA A 320 -4.70 7.61 -3.36
N GLU A 321 -4.37 8.61 -4.18
CA GLU A 321 -5.14 9.84 -4.33
C GLU A 321 -6.49 9.59 -5.01
N GLU A 322 -6.50 8.88 -6.14
CA GLU A 322 -7.73 8.51 -6.86
C GLU A 322 -8.71 7.76 -5.96
N VAL A 323 -8.23 6.75 -5.22
CA VAL A 323 -9.08 5.97 -4.29
C VAL A 323 -9.60 6.85 -3.15
N ALA A 324 -8.80 7.77 -2.62
CA ALA A 324 -9.23 8.68 -1.56
C ALA A 324 -10.32 9.65 -2.07
N GLU A 325 -10.15 10.21 -3.27
CA GLU A 325 -11.14 11.09 -3.90
C GLU A 325 -12.46 10.37 -4.16
N GLU A 326 -12.41 9.13 -4.67
CA GLU A 326 -13.60 8.29 -4.88
C GLU A 326 -14.37 8.05 -3.56
N ILE A 327 -13.65 7.71 -2.48
CA ILE A 327 -14.22 7.50 -1.16
C ILE A 327 -14.87 8.78 -0.62
N LEU A 328 -14.21 9.93 -0.79
CA LEU A 328 -14.72 11.24 -0.37
C LEU A 328 -15.98 11.64 -1.15
N ALA A 329 -15.99 11.39 -2.46
CA ALA A 329 -17.14 11.65 -3.33
C ALA A 329 -18.35 10.79 -2.94
N ALA A 330 -18.14 9.48 -2.73
CA ALA A 330 -19.19 8.57 -2.29
C ALA A 330 -19.77 8.95 -0.91
N SER A 331 -18.90 9.35 0.02
CA SER A 331 -19.30 9.81 1.36
C SER A 331 -20.12 11.11 1.31
N SER A 332 -19.78 12.02 0.39
CA SER A 332 -20.50 13.28 0.21
C SER A 332 -21.87 13.08 -0.41
N ALA A 333 -21.99 12.18 -1.40
CA ALA A 333 -23.26 11.84 -2.03
C ALA A 333 -24.25 11.19 -1.03
N ALA A 334 -23.76 10.32 -0.13
CA ALA A 334 -24.57 9.70 0.92
C ALA A 334 -25.06 10.70 1.99
N ALA A 335 -24.27 11.75 2.28
CA ALA A 335 -24.68 12.80 3.22
C ALA A 335 -25.78 13.70 2.65
N VAL A 336 -25.72 14.00 1.34
CA VAL A 336 -26.72 14.83 0.65
C VAL A 336 -28.07 14.10 0.54
N SER A 337 -28.07 12.79 0.28
CA SER A 337 -29.29 11.99 0.21
C SER A 337 -29.97 11.81 1.58
N ALA A 338 -29.21 11.79 2.68
CA ALA A 338 -29.75 11.76 4.04
C ALA A 338 -30.33 13.12 4.51
N GLY A 339 -29.87 14.25 3.95
CA GLY A 339 -30.32 15.60 4.29
C GLY A 339 -31.51 16.13 3.48
N GLY A 340 -31.99 15.40 2.48
CA GLY A 340 -33.02 15.82 1.52
C GLY A 340 -34.49 15.66 1.96
N GLY A 341 -34.79 15.67 3.26
CA GLY A 341 -36.16 15.62 3.78
C GLY A 341 -36.89 16.95 3.63
N SER A 342 -37.96 16.98 2.83
CA SER A 342 -38.84 18.14 2.62
C SER A 342 -39.43 18.68 3.94
N PRO A 343 -39.70 20.00 4.08
CA PRO A 343 -40.20 20.57 5.32
C PRO A 343 -41.72 20.39 5.41
N ALA A 344 -42.18 19.54 6.33
CA ALA A 344 -43.59 19.50 6.72
C ALA A 344 -43.74 19.25 8.22
N GLY A 345 -44.17 20.29 8.94
CA GLY A 345 -45.09 20.16 10.08
C GLY A 345 -44.53 19.91 11.49
N GLY A 346 -44.41 20.99 12.28
CA GLY A 346 -45.04 21.11 13.61
C GLY A 346 -44.47 20.34 14.83
N GLY A 347 -43.76 21.07 15.71
CA GLY A 347 -44.05 21.07 17.16
C GLY A 347 -43.27 20.16 18.14
N SER A 348 -42.29 20.77 18.83
CA SER A 348 -41.88 20.57 20.26
C SER A 348 -41.00 19.37 20.68
N PRO A 349 -40.29 19.44 21.83
CA PRO A 349 -38.84 19.57 21.87
C PRO A 349 -38.13 18.33 22.41
N ALA A 350 -37.11 17.85 21.71
CA ALA A 350 -36.17 16.84 22.20
C ALA A 350 -34.80 17.07 21.57
N ASP A 351 -34.19 18.23 21.84
CA ASP A 351 -32.96 18.67 21.22
C ASP A 351 -31.87 18.92 22.27
N ASP A 352 -31.49 17.85 22.98
CA ASP A 352 -30.39 17.89 23.98
C ASP A 352 -29.37 16.75 23.81
N ARG A 353 -29.61 15.79 22.91
CA ARG A 353 -28.66 14.68 22.64
C ARG A 353 -27.66 14.99 21.53
N HIS A 354 -27.98 15.88 20.59
CA HIS A 354 -27.08 16.27 19.51
C HIS A 354 -26.07 17.35 19.94
N ARG A 355 -26.43 18.23 20.88
CA ARG A 355 -25.53 19.28 21.40
C ARG A 355 -24.45 18.77 22.34
N ALA A 356 -24.60 17.59 22.93
CA ALA A 356 -23.60 16.98 23.80
C ALA A 356 -22.45 16.35 22.99
N ASP A 357 -22.76 15.76 21.84
CA ASP A 357 -21.80 15.06 20.96
C ASP A 357 -20.87 16.05 20.23
N ASP A 358 -21.42 17.16 19.76
CA ASP A 358 -20.65 18.25 19.13
C ASP A 358 -19.67 18.94 20.09
N ARG A 359 -20.05 19.08 21.38
CA ARG A 359 -19.17 19.67 22.41
C ARG A 359 -18.04 18.72 22.81
N HIS A 360 -18.23 17.40 22.72
CA HIS A 360 -17.17 16.42 22.98
C HIS A 360 -16.16 16.33 21.82
N ARG A 361 -16.60 16.55 20.57
CA ARG A 361 -15.72 16.56 19.38
C ARG A 361 -14.84 17.80 19.27
N ALA A 362 -15.31 18.96 19.73
CA ALA A 362 -14.56 20.23 19.63
C ALA A 362 -13.26 20.27 20.47
N GLY A 363 -13.10 19.36 21.46
CA GLY A 363 -11.92 19.29 22.34
C GLY A 363 -10.95 18.14 22.06
N ARG A 364 -11.23 17.25 21.10
CA ARG A 364 -10.35 16.09 20.84
C ARG A 364 -9.14 16.50 19.98
N PRO A 365 -7.91 16.09 20.36
CA PRO A 365 -6.74 16.31 19.53
C PRO A 365 -6.92 15.65 18.16
N GLY A 366 -6.14 16.10 17.17
CA GLY A 366 -6.10 15.45 15.85
C GLY A 366 -5.67 13.99 15.92
N ILE A 367 -5.55 13.34 14.78
CA ILE A 367 -4.99 11.97 14.71
C ILE A 367 -3.61 11.97 15.37
N THR A 368 -3.30 10.92 16.13
CA THR A 368 -1.96 10.69 16.69
C THR A 368 -1.34 9.47 16.05
N VAL A 369 -0.02 9.51 15.81
CA VAL A 369 0.75 8.37 15.28
C VAL A 369 1.91 8.09 16.21
N ARG A 370 2.11 6.82 16.55
CA ARG A 370 3.27 6.31 17.28
C ARG A 370 3.94 5.20 16.47
N VAL A 371 5.27 5.12 16.51
CA VAL A 371 6.04 4.02 15.94
C VAL A 371 6.73 3.27 17.08
N LEU A 372 6.47 1.97 17.18
CA LEU A 372 7.11 1.04 18.10
C LEU A 372 8.00 0.08 17.32
N SER A 373 9.17 -0.22 17.86
CA SER A 373 10.08 -1.20 17.27
C SER A 373 10.80 -1.97 18.36
N ARG A 374 10.88 -3.29 18.20
CA ARG A 374 11.74 -4.10 19.06
C ARG A 374 13.22 -3.79 18.83
N VAL A 375 13.55 -3.62 17.55
CA VAL A 375 14.92 -3.46 17.08
C VAL A 375 15.27 -1.98 16.95
N ALA A 376 16.52 -1.64 17.26
CA ALA A 376 17.03 -0.30 17.05
C ALA A 376 17.07 0.04 15.56
N LEU A 377 16.43 1.14 15.19
CA LEU A 377 16.36 1.61 13.81
C LEU A 377 17.48 2.61 13.53
N GLY A 378 18.35 2.26 12.57
CA GLY A 378 19.47 3.11 12.15
C GLY A 378 19.02 4.52 11.72
N GLU A 379 19.79 5.55 12.13
CA GLU A 379 19.40 6.94 11.89
C GLU A 379 19.30 7.29 10.40
N SER A 380 20.24 6.82 9.57
CA SER A 380 20.23 7.04 8.13
C SER A 380 18.96 6.48 7.48
N SER A 381 18.61 5.24 7.79
CA SER A 381 17.39 4.57 7.29
C SER A 381 16.13 5.30 7.74
N ARG A 382 16.04 5.68 9.03
CA ARG A 382 14.90 6.46 9.53
C ARG A 382 14.74 7.80 8.84
N ARG A 383 15.83 8.56 8.64
CA ARG A 383 15.78 9.85 7.95
C ARG A 383 15.39 9.70 6.47
N ALA A 384 15.93 8.69 5.79
CA ALA A 384 15.59 8.41 4.40
C ALA A 384 14.12 8.06 4.23
N ILE A 385 13.59 7.18 5.08
CA ILE A 385 12.17 6.79 5.06
C ILE A 385 11.29 7.99 5.47
N ALA A 386 11.62 8.69 6.56
CA ALA A 386 10.85 9.85 7.01
C ALA A 386 10.79 10.95 5.94
N GLY A 387 11.87 11.23 5.23
CA GLY A 387 11.89 12.20 4.14
C GLY A 387 10.94 11.86 2.99
N ARG A 388 10.66 10.57 2.76
CA ARG A 388 9.66 10.12 1.78
C ARG A 388 8.24 10.10 2.34
N LEU A 389 8.10 9.82 3.63
CA LEU A 389 6.81 9.86 4.28
C LEU A 389 6.32 11.29 4.48
N ASP A 390 7.21 12.28 4.64
CA ASP A 390 6.83 13.65 5.02
C ASP A 390 5.83 14.33 4.04
N PRO A 391 6.00 14.23 2.71
CA PRO A 391 5.02 14.76 1.75
C PRO A 391 3.65 14.08 1.84
N VAL A 392 3.60 12.80 2.25
CA VAL A 392 2.35 12.03 2.38
C VAL A 392 1.72 12.28 3.76
N SER A 393 2.51 12.09 4.82
CA SER A 393 2.15 12.32 6.22
C SER A 393 3.37 12.74 7.03
N ALA A 394 3.50 14.06 7.22
CA ALA A 394 4.44 14.64 8.17
C ALA A 394 4.26 14.10 9.61
N LEU A 395 3.05 13.64 9.97
CA LEU A 395 2.79 13.06 11.28
C LEU A 395 3.46 11.69 11.43
N THR A 396 3.30 10.81 10.44
CA THR A 396 3.96 9.49 10.43
C THR A 396 5.48 9.64 10.29
N ALA A 397 5.96 10.58 9.47
CA ALA A 397 7.39 10.88 9.34
C ALA A 397 8.01 11.30 10.68
N ARG A 398 7.39 12.24 11.41
CA ARG A 398 7.84 12.63 12.75
C ARG A 398 7.79 11.47 13.74
N ALA A 399 6.71 10.68 13.72
CA ALA A 399 6.56 9.53 14.60
C ALA A 399 7.67 8.48 14.38
N LEU A 400 8.13 8.29 13.13
CA LEU A 400 9.29 7.44 12.83
C LEU A 400 10.59 8.02 13.39
N LEU A 401 10.80 9.34 13.26
CA LEU A 401 12.00 9.99 13.78
C LEU A 401 12.06 9.94 15.32
N SER A 402 10.91 9.98 15.98
CA SER A 402 10.76 9.88 17.44
C SER A 402 10.25 8.51 17.91
N TYR A 403 10.52 7.44 17.16
CA TYR A 403 10.03 6.09 17.49
C TYR A 403 10.46 5.64 18.88
N THR A 404 9.71 4.71 19.47
CA THR A 404 10.10 4.02 20.70
C THR A 404 10.78 2.70 20.37
N CYS A 405 12.02 2.53 20.83
CA CYS A 405 12.72 1.25 20.81
C CYS A 405 12.47 0.53 22.13
N ASP A 406 11.95 -0.69 22.07
CA ASP A 406 11.69 -1.54 23.22
C ASP A 406 12.22 -2.96 22.97
N PRO A 407 13.43 -3.31 23.44
CA PRO A 407 14.03 -4.62 23.20
C PRO A 407 13.17 -5.81 23.67
N ASP A 408 12.27 -5.57 24.63
CA ASP A 408 11.40 -6.56 25.26
C ASP A 408 9.97 -6.53 24.70
N LEU A 409 9.76 -5.86 23.56
CA LEU A 409 8.44 -5.62 22.98
C LEU A 409 7.61 -6.89 22.72
N PHE A 410 8.24 -8.05 22.40
CA PHE A 410 7.58 -9.35 22.22
C PHE A 410 8.56 -10.53 22.24
#